data_AF-A0A0C3B9Q8-F1
#
_entry.id   AF-A0A0C3B9Q8-F1
#
_cell.length_a   1.000
_cell.length_b   1.000
_cell.length_c   1.000
_cell.angle_alpha   90.00
_cell.angle_beta   90.00
_cell.angle_gamma   90.00
#
_symmetry.space_group_name_H-M   'P 1'
#
loop_
_entity.id
_entity.type
_entity.pdbx_description
1 polymer ?
#
loop_
_entity_poly.entity_id
_entity_poly.type
_entity_poly.pdbx_seq_one_letter_code
_entity_poly.pdbx_strand_id
1 'polypeptide(L)'
;MMMPPSYRRLQQYAIAISIISILYNGAEGAVSVGLGSTSSSRSLVFFGVQSGIEVISAGIVVWRFNKVARPGEEKGVGLGARELRYVTPD
;
A
#
# COMPACT_ATOMS: atom_id res chain seq x y z
N MET A 1 -20.00 20.76 2.88
CA MET A 1 -18.87 20.70 3.84
C MET A 1 -18.36 19.27 3.86
N MET A 2 -17.32 18.97 3.07
CA MET A 2 -16.80 17.60 2.93
C MET A 2 -15.75 17.40 4.03
N MET A 3 -16.09 16.62 5.06
CA MET A 3 -15.13 16.33 6.13
C MET A 3 -14.02 15.46 5.55
N PRO A 4 -12.75 15.89 5.59
CA PRO A 4 -11.67 15.10 5.01
C PRO A 4 -11.65 13.73 5.68
N PRO A 5 -11.57 12.63 4.91
CA PRO A 5 -11.49 11.30 5.50
C PRO A 5 -10.32 11.26 6.49
N SER A 6 -10.57 10.73 7.69
CA SER A 6 -9.54 10.61 8.71
C SER A 6 -8.34 9.84 8.14
N TYR A 7 -7.14 10.43 8.20
CA TYR A 7 -5.89 9.83 7.70
C TYR A 7 -5.69 8.39 8.19
N ARG A 8 -6.16 8.07 9.40
CA ARG A 8 -6.13 6.73 9.98
C ARG A 8 -6.96 5.71 9.20
N ARG A 9 -8.11 6.11 8.64
CA ARG A 9 -8.97 5.23 7.83
C ARG A 9 -8.34 4.95 6.48
N LEU A 10 -7.80 5.98 5.83
CA LEU A 10 -7.05 5.81 4.58
C LEU A 10 -5.86 4.88 4.76
N GLN A 11 -5.13 5.00 5.87
CA GLN A 11 -4.04 4.09 6.21
C GLN A 11 -4.51 2.65 6.42
N GLN A 12 -5.61 2.44 7.14
CA GLN A 12 -6.21 1.12 7.31
C GLN A 12 -6.61 0.49 5.97
N TYR A 13 -7.23 1.28 5.07
CA TYR A 13 -7.56 0.82 3.73
C TYR A 13 -6.32 0.50 2.91
N ALA A 14 -5.30 1.36 2.93
CA ALA A 14 -4.05 1.11 2.22
C ALA A 14 -3.38 -0.19 2.67
N ILE A 15 -3.32 -0.46 3.98
CA ILE A 15 -2.81 -1.71 4.53
C ILE A 15 -3.67 -2.89 4.08
N ALA A 16 -5.00 -2.81 4.22
CA ALA A 16 -5.91 -3.90 3.87
C ALA A 16 -5.82 -4.26 2.38
N ILE A 17 -5.87 -3.26 1.51
CA ILE A 17 -5.72 -3.43 0.06
C ILE A 17 -4.36 -4.06 -0.25
N SER A 18 -3.28 -3.57 0.37
CA SER A 18 -1.94 -4.10 0.12
C SER A 18 -1.80 -5.55 0.56
N ILE A 19 -2.37 -5.94 1.69
CA ILE A 19 -2.37 -7.35 2.15
C ILE A 19 -3.12 -8.23 1.14
N ILE A 20 -4.30 -7.80 0.68
CA ILE A 20 -5.07 -8.52 -0.34
C ILE A 20 -4.27 -8.64 -1.63
N SER A 21 -3.64 -7.55 -2.09
CA SER A 21 -2.78 -7.54 -3.28
C SER A 21 -1.60 -8.50 -3.16
N ILE A 22 -0.93 -8.57 -2.00
CA ILE A 22 0.18 -9.51 -1.77
C ILE A 22 -0.31 -10.95 -1.92
N LEU A 23 -1.43 -11.30 -1.28
CA LEU A 23 -1.95 -12.67 -1.30
C LEU A 23 -2.42 -13.07 -2.70
N TYR A 24 -3.21 -12.21 -3.35
CA TYR A 24 -3.78 -12.49 -4.66
C TYR A 24 -2.69 -12.58 -5.74
N ASN A 25 -1.86 -11.53 -5.87
CA ASN A 25 -0.79 -11.52 -6.87
C ASN A 25 0.22 -12.63 -6.56
N GLY A 26 0.61 -12.84 -5.29
CA GLY A 26 1.54 -13.90 -4.93
C GLY A 26 1.07 -15.30 -5.35
N ALA A 27 -0.21 -15.62 -5.15
CA ALA A 27 -0.79 -16.87 -5.60
C ALA A 27 -0.80 -16.99 -7.14
N GLU A 28 -1.30 -15.97 -7.85
CA GLU A 28 -1.32 -15.96 -9.31
C GLU A 28 0.08 -16.06 -9.92
N GLY A 29 1.04 -15.33 -9.35
CA GLY A 29 2.43 -15.32 -9.80
C GLY A 29 3.10 -16.67 -9.64
N ALA A 30 2.93 -17.31 -8.47
CA ALA A 30 3.45 -18.65 -8.22
C ALA A 30 2.87 -19.70 -9.18
N VAL A 31 1.54 -19.66 -9.39
CA VAL A 31 0.85 -20.55 -10.34
C VAL A 31 1.37 -20.31 -11.77
N SER A 32 1.56 -19.05 -12.16
CA SER A 32 1.98 -18.67 -13.52
C SER A 32 3.41 -19.09 -13.84
N VAL A 33 4.34 -18.96 -12.88
CA VAL A 33 5.72 -19.47 -13.04
C VAL A 33 5.73 -21.00 -13.10
N GLY A 34 4.96 -21.68 -12.24
CA GLY A 34 4.87 -23.15 -12.23
C GLY A 34 4.30 -23.75 -13.51
N LEU A 35 3.19 -23.20 -13.99
CA LEU A 35 2.59 -23.61 -15.27
C LEU A 35 3.44 -23.15 -16.46
N GLY A 36 4.03 -21.96 -16.40
CA GLY A 36 4.80 -21.38 -17.49
C GLY A 36 6.06 -22.17 -17.81
N SER A 37 6.76 -22.63 -16.76
CA SER A 37 7.92 -23.51 -16.89
C SER A 37 7.55 -24.89 -17.44
N THR A 38 6.40 -25.44 -17.07
CA THR A 38 5.91 -26.73 -17.57
C THR A 38 5.44 -26.64 -19.04
N SER A 39 4.78 -25.54 -19.42
CA SER A 39 4.21 -25.34 -20.75
C SER A 39 5.14 -24.61 -21.74
N SER A 40 6.41 -24.36 -21.38
CA SER A 40 7.36 -23.55 -22.19
C SER A 40 6.83 -22.17 -22.61
N SER A 41 5.90 -21.60 -21.83
CA SER A 41 5.22 -20.35 -22.16
C SER A 41 5.96 -19.16 -21.56
N ARG A 42 6.67 -18.41 -22.42
CA ARG A 42 7.38 -17.19 -22.01
C ARG A 42 6.44 -16.15 -21.41
N SER A 43 5.23 -16.01 -21.98
CA SER A 43 4.22 -15.04 -21.50
C SER A 43 3.83 -15.30 -20.05
N LEU A 44 3.58 -16.57 -19.69
CA LEU A 44 3.16 -16.93 -18.33
C LEU A 44 4.28 -16.70 -17.30
N VAL A 45 5.54 -16.94 -17.70
CA VAL A 45 6.71 -16.62 -16.87
C VAL A 45 6.83 -15.10 -16.66
N PHE A 46 6.69 -14.29 -17.72
CA PHE A 46 6.72 -12.83 -17.60
C PHE A 46 5.57 -12.28 -16.73
N PHE A 47 4.38 -12.84 -16.85
CA PHE A 47 3.25 -12.51 -15.98
C PHE A 47 3.59 -12.81 -14.50
N GLY A 48 4.22 -13.96 -14.24
CA GLY A 48 4.70 -14.30 -12.90
C GLY A 48 5.73 -13.33 -12.33
N VAL A 49 6.69 -12.88 -13.15
CA VAL A 49 7.69 -11.86 -12.75
C VAL A 49 7.01 -10.53 -12.45
N GLN A 50 6.09 -10.08 -13.29
CA GLN A 50 5.36 -8.83 -13.08
C GLN A 50 4.52 -8.88 -11.80
N SER A 51 3.85 -10.01 -11.53
CA SER A 51 3.18 -10.25 -10.26
C SER A 51 4.13 -10.13 -9.05
N GLY A 52 5.37 -10.60 -9.16
CA GLY A 52 6.39 -10.41 -8.13
C GLY A 52 6.67 -8.94 -7.81
N ILE A 53 6.67 -8.06 -8.82
CA ILE A 53 6.85 -6.61 -8.64
C ILE A 53 5.68 -6.02 -7.84
N GLU A 54 4.44 -6.44 -8.15
CA GLU A 54 3.24 -6.02 -7.41
C GLU A 54 3.25 -6.47 -5.94
N VAL A 55 3.72 -7.69 -5.67
CA VAL A 55 3.88 -8.19 -4.30
C VAL A 55 4.91 -7.37 -3.53
N ILE A 56 6.06 -7.06 -4.13
CA ILE A 56 7.11 -6.26 -3.49
C ILE A 56 6.62 -4.84 -3.23
N SER A 57 5.97 -4.20 -4.20
CA SER A 57 5.45 -2.83 -4.07
C SER A 57 4.41 -2.74 -2.95
N ALA A 58 3.44 -3.66 -2.91
CA ALA A 58 2.45 -3.75 -1.83
C ALA A 58 3.11 -4.06 -0.47
N GLY A 59 4.17 -4.89 -0.45
CA GLY A 59 4.96 -5.16 0.76
C GLY A 59 5.61 -3.90 1.34
N ILE A 60 6.15 -3.02 0.49
CA ILE A 60 6.70 -1.72 0.91
C ILE A 60 5.61 -0.85 1.54
N VAL A 61 4.41 -0.83 0.98
CA VAL A 61 3.26 -0.08 1.52
C VAL A 61 2.88 -0.61 2.91
N VAL A 62 2.75 -1.92 3.08
CA VAL A 62 2.48 -2.54 4.39
C VAL A 62 3.58 -2.21 5.40
N TRP A 63 4.85 -2.35 5.02
CA TRP A 63 5.99 -2.03 5.88
C TRP A 63 5.98 -0.56 6.31
N ARG A 64 5.76 0.36 5.37
CA ARG A 64 5.71 1.80 5.61
C ARG A 64 4.65 2.16 6.63
N PHE A 65 3.42 1.65 6.44
CA PHE A 65 2.31 1.99 7.30
C PHE A 65 2.28 1.22 8.62
N ASN A 66 2.84 0.02 8.71
CA ASN A 66 3.03 -0.68 9.99
C ASN A 66 4.08 -0.01 10.88
N LYS A 67 5.14 0.56 10.29
CA LYS A 67 6.15 1.33 11.03
C LYS A 67 5.63 2.70 11.50
N VAL A 68 4.71 3.31 10.73
CA VAL A 68 4.12 4.63 11.03
C VAL A 68 2.94 4.53 12.01
N ALA A 69 2.15 3.44 11.99
CA ALA A 69 1.03 3.23 12.91
C ALA A 69 1.40 2.50 14.20
N ARG A 70 2.59 2.72 14.78
CA ARG A 70 2.84 2.25 16.15
C ARG A 70 1.80 2.95 17.07
N PRO A 71 0.88 2.20 17.73
CA PRO A 71 -0.17 2.80 18.55
C PRO A 71 0.49 3.47 19.76
N GLY A 72 0.59 4.80 19.74
CA GLY A 72 1.27 5.59 20.76
C GLY A 72 2.14 6.74 20.24
N GLU A 73 2.46 6.76 18.94
CA GLU A 73 3.13 7.89 18.28
C GLU A 73 2.20 8.70 17.37
N GLU A 74 0.90 8.63 17.64
CA GLU A 74 -0.01 9.72 17.31
C GLU A 74 0.33 10.92 18.21
N LYS A 75 1.59 11.42 18.16
CA LYS A 75 1.80 12.82 18.51
C LYS A 75 0.91 13.54 17.53
N GLY A 76 -0.19 14.07 18.06
CA GLY A 76 -0.95 15.08 17.38
C GLY A 76 0.09 16.07 16.86
N VAL A 77 0.35 16.01 15.56
CA VAL A 77 0.61 17.21 14.80
C VAL A 77 -0.73 17.94 14.87
N GLY A 78 -1.03 18.48 16.06
CA GLY A 78 -1.89 19.62 16.18
C GLY A 78 -1.20 20.60 15.26
N LEU A 79 -1.79 20.80 14.09
CA LEU A 79 -1.46 21.87 13.20
C LEU A 79 -1.45 23.10 14.11
N GLY A 80 -0.24 23.49 14.53
CA GLY A 80 -0.10 24.53 15.51
C GLY A 80 -0.83 25.74 14.93
N ALA A 81 -1.52 26.51 15.75
CA ALA A 81 -2.20 27.75 15.36
C ALA A 81 -1.28 28.77 14.62
N ARG A 82 -0.01 28.43 14.40
CA ARG A 82 0.95 29.10 13.52
C ARG A 82 0.75 28.83 12.01
N GLU A 83 0.29 27.65 11.57
CA GLU A 83 0.07 27.39 10.13
C GLU A 83 -1.25 27.98 9.62
N LEU A 84 -2.30 27.98 10.44
CA LEU A 84 -3.57 28.62 10.11
C LEU A 84 -3.48 30.16 10.04
N ARG A 85 -2.36 30.75 10.50
CA ARG A 85 -2.12 32.21 10.45
C ARG A 85 -1.62 32.69 9.08
N TYR A 86 -1.37 31.78 8.12
CA TYR A 86 -0.93 32.14 6.77
C TYR A 86 -2.07 32.19 5.74
N VAL A 87 -3.29 31.78 6.12
CA VAL A 87 -4.48 31.76 5.24
C VAL A 87 -5.49 32.80 5.73
N THR A 88 -5.05 34.03 5.92
CA THR A 88 -5.95 35.19 5.98
C THR A 88 -5.19 36.40 5.43
N PRO A 89 -5.32 36.72 4.14
CA PRO A 89 -4.92 38.03 3.65
C PRO A 89 -5.88 39.10 4.21
N ASP A 90 -5.27 40.19 4.64
CA ASP A 90 -5.82 41.47 5.08
C ASP A 90 -6.78 42.13 4.09
#